data_AF-A0A4R5G5L3-F1
#
_entry.id   AF-A0A4R5G5L3-F1
#
_cell.length_a   1.000
_cell.length_b   1.000
_cell.length_c   1.000
_cell.angle_alpha   90.00
_cell.angle_beta   90.00
_cell.angle_gamma   90.00
#
_symmetry.space_group_name_H-M   'P 1'
#
loop_
_entity.id
_entity.type
_entity.pdbx_description
1 polymer ?
#
loop_
_entity_poly.entity_id
_entity_poly.type
_entity_poly.pdbx_seq_one_letter_code
_entity_poly.pdbx_strand_id
1 'polypeptide(L)' 'MEMKQISETTLKITISMEDLEERGMELKDFLIPQEKTEEFFYS' A
#
# COMPACT_ATOMS: atom_id res chain seq x y z
N MET A 1 3.50 0.47 9.30
CA MET A 1 2.37 0.82 8.40
C MET A 1 1.25 1.46 9.21
N GLU A 2 0.73 2.59 8.76
CA GLU A 2 -0.37 3.33 9.38
C GLU A 2 -1.46 3.59 8.34
N MET A 3 -2.71 3.25 8.65
CA MET A 3 -3.86 3.53 7.79
C MET A 3 -4.76 4.56 8.45
N LYS A 4 -5.18 5.57 7.68
CA LYS A 4 -6.11 6.62 8.12
C LYS A 4 -7.20 6.81 7.08
N GLN A 5 -8.45 6.68 7.50
CA GLN A 5 -9.60 7.00 6.66
C GLN A 5 -9.82 8.51 6.64
N ILE A 6 -9.82 9.10 5.44
CA ILE A 6 -10.06 10.53 5.22
C ILE A 6 -11.54 10.77 4.87
N SER A 7 -12.14 9.87 4.10
CA SER A 7 -13.57 9.85 3.80
C SER A 7 -14.05 8.41 3.55
N GLU A 8 -15.34 8.21 3.29
CA GLU A 8 -15.90 6.90 2.93
C GLU A 8 -15.21 6.28 1.72
N THR A 9 -14.73 7.10 0.78
CA THR A 9 -14.09 6.64 -0.46
C THR A 9 -12.58 6.86 -0.50
N THR A 10 -11.99 7.45 0.54
CA THR A 10 -10.57 7.85 0.53
C THR A 10 -9.86 7.36 1.77
N LEU A 11 -8.90 6.47 1.56
CA LEU A 11 -7.95 5.98 2.56
C LEU A 11 -6.57 6.54 2.29
N LYS A 12 -5.90 7.03 3.33
CA LYS A 12 -4.49 7.37 3.30
C LYS A 12 -3.73 6.28 4.03
N ILE A 13 -2.73 5.72 3.36
CA ILE A 13 -1.81 4.75 3.94
C ILE A 13 -0.43 5.41 4.00
N THR A 14 0.21 5.31 5.16
CA THR A 14 1.60 5.69 5.37
C THR A 14 2.38 4.41 5.62
N ILE A 15 3.38 4.14 4.79
CA ILE A 15 4.26 2.97 4.92
C ILE A 15 5.71 3.46 4.89
N SER A 16 6.56 2.92 5.76
CA SER A 16 8.00 3.17 5.68
C SER A 16 8.62 2.27 4.60
N MET A 17 9.81 2.63 4.11
CA MET A 17 10.52 1.78 3.15
C MET A 17 10.97 0.45 3.78
N GLU A 18 11.28 0.44 5.08
CA GLU A 18 11.60 -0.78 5.83
C GLU A 18 10.40 -1.73 5.91
N ASP A 19 9.20 -1.21 6.20
CA ASP A 19 7.94 -1.98 6.23
C ASP A 19 7.58 -2.61 4.86
N LEU A 20 8.00 -1.95 3.78
CA LEU A 20 7.83 -2.42 2.40
C LEU A 20 8.78 -3.57 2.10
N GLU A 21 10.06 -3.40 2.42
CA GLU A 21 11.11 -4.40 2.22
C GLU A 21 10.86 -5.68 3.03
N GLU A 22 10.40 -5.57 4.28
CA GLU A 22 10.04 -6.72 5.12
C GLU A 22 8.92 -7.59 4.53
N ARG A 23 8.02 -6.96 3.77
CA ARG A 23 6.91 -7.63 3.08
C ARG A 23 7.26 -8.05 1.65
N GLY A 24 8.50 -7.84 1.21
CA GLY A 24 8.97 -8.18 -0.13
C GLY A 24 8.34 -7.31 -1.24
N MET A 25 7.89 -6.11 -0.91
CA MET A 25 7.26 -5.17 -1.85
C MET A 25 8.19 -3.99 -2.14
N GLU A 26 8.19 -3.52 -3.38
CA GLU A 26 8.95 -2.35 -3.81
C GLU A 26 8.02 -1.17 -4.13
N LEU A 27 8.52 0.06 -3.99
CA LEU A 27 7.75 1.28 -4.30
C LEU A 27 7.17 1.25 -5.74
N LYS A 28 7.87 0.62 -6.68
CA LYS A 28 7.42 0.45 -8.07
C LYS A 28 6.15 -0.40 -8.20
N ASP A 29 5.88 -1.31 -7.26
CA ASP A 29 4.68 -2.14 -7.25
C ASP A 29 3.41 -1.32 -6.94
N PHE A 30 3.56 -0.11 -6.38
CA PHE A 30 2.46 0.83 -6.09
C PHE A 30 2.33 1.96 -7.13
N LEU A 31 3.39 2.22 -7.90
CA LEU A 31 3.42 3.29 -8.90
C LEU A 31 2.88 2.84 -10.27
N ILE A 32 2.70 1.53 -10.46
CA ILE A 32 2.15 0.93 -11.67
C ILE A 32 0.80 0.31 -11.31
N PRO A 33 -0.33 0.74 -11.91
CA PRO A 33 -1.63 0.14 -11.67
C PRO A 33 -1.69 -1.22 -12.38
N GLN A 34 -1.12 -2.25 -11.76
CA GLN A 34 -1.25 -3.64 -12.17
C GLN A 34 -1.45 -4.50 -10.93
N GLU A 35 -2.48 -5.36 -10.98
CA GLU A 35 -2.88 -6.53 -10.17
C GLU A 35 -2.34 -6.70 -8.73
N LYS A 36 -1.05 -6.48 -8.47
CA LYS A 36 -0.42 -6.54 -7.14
C LYS A 36 -0.95 -5.51 -6.15
N THR A 37 -1.38 -4.33 -6.62
CA THR A 37 -1.98 -3.34 -5.73
C THR A 37 -3.27 -3.89 -5.11
N GLU A 38 -4.05 -4.70 -5.83
CA GLU A 38 -5.25 -5.35 -5.26
C GLU A 38 -4.88 -6.36 -4.17
N GLU A 39 -3.85 -7.19 -4.36
CA GLU A 39 -3.40 -8.13 -3.33
C GLU A 39 -3.02 -7.43 -2.01
N PHE A 40 -2.41 -6.23 -2.08
CA PHE A 40 -2.09 -5.43 -0.90
C PHE A 40 -3.32 -4.89 -0.14
N PHE A 41 -4.42 -4.59 -0.83
CA PHE A 41 -5.62 -4.06 -0.21
C PHE A 41 -6.58 -5.16 0.28
N TYR A 42 -6.47 -6.38 -0.23
CA TYR A 42 -7.39 -7.49 0.05
C TYR A 42 -6.80 -8.64 0.91
N SER A 43 -5.56 -8.52 1.39
CA SER A 43 -4.96 -9.41 2.43
C SER A 43 -4.96 -8.76 3.81
#